data_AF-F8AHZ4-F1
#
_entry.id   AF-F8AHZ4-F1
#
_cell.length_a   1.000
_cell.length_b   1.000
_cell.length_c   1.000
_cell.angle_alpha   90.00
_cell.angle_beta   90.00
_cell.angle_gamma   90.00
#
_symmetry.space_group_name_H-M   'P 1'
#
loop_
_entity.id
_entity.type
_entity.pdbx_description
1 polymer ?
#
loop_
_entity_poly.entity_id
_entity_poly.type
_entity_poly.pdbx_seq_one_letter_code
_entity_poly.pdbx_strand_id
1 'polypeptide(L)'
;MRRDELILMTAFLLLLEGYLIPSAAPALAGLFLVLYVASVRFSTRLAVEAERDVPEREVEEGKELEVIVRVRNLGTDCIVRIKDGGGAFSPVTMLVQLREGEEREVRYAVIPKRWGRFKLSPASLILEDVRGLYFEEVSVGKGEEVKVIPSLGALREAARVEANLRLLEKYRRSFHGGEIPEIKELREFQPGDDIRRVDWKATARLGEIIIRELERESEADVYIVVDNTREMRKGVRMAKVDYASILALQLAYKLGERFKVGLAIYDERKAKVLPPDKGLLQVERMRRFLESRWERGIMSLRFSFSFFGDRGREFLAKVFPFVKGRKGVKGIYEAFSLIKRPSVVLLITDLSNPLDVYRAVKQAVKVHRVIILSPNPVLFYAGSLDEGTLERLYRAYLEREEIIRRFLAIAPTIDLGPSDYLREIAGVAK
;
A
#
# COMPACT_ATOMS: atom_id res chain seq x y z
N MET A 1 27.20 -14.80 -26.27
CA MET A 1 27.59 -16.05 -26.94
C MET A 1 27.61 -17.15 -25.93
N ARG A 2 26.91 -18.25 -26.23
CA ARG A 2 26.96 -19.46 -25.42
C ARG A 2 28.33 -20.14 -25.59
N ARG A 3 28.75 -20.95 -24.61
CA ARG A 3 30.10 -21.58 -24.63
C ARG A 3 30.25 -22.56 -25.79
N ASP A 4 29.19 -23.29 -26.12
CA ASP A 4 29.10 -24.17 -27.30
C ASP A 4 29.21 -23.38 -28.60
N GLU A 5 28.54 -22.23 -28.73
CA GLU A 5 28.66 -21.35 -29.91
C GLU A 5 30.09 -20.84 -30.10
N LEU A 6 30.76 -20.46 -29.01
CA LEU A 6 32.16 -20.04 -29.06
C LEU A 6 33.05 -21.18 -29.54
N ILE A 7 32.89 -22.38 -28.99
CA ILE A 7 33.68 -23.56 -29.38
C ILE A 7 33.41 -23.94 -30.83
N LEU A 8 32.16 -23.91 -31.29
CA LEU A 8 31.80 -24.20 -32.67
C LEU A 8 32.34 -23.13 -33.63
N MET A 9 32.35 -21.86 -33.23
CA MET A 9 32.94 -20.79 -34.02
C MET A 9 34.46 -20.93 -34.12
N THR A 10 35.14 -21.27 -33.01
CA THR A 10 36.57 -21.59 -33.02
C THR A 10 36.85 -22.81 -33.88
N ALA A 11 36.02 -23.85 -33.78
CA ALA A 11 36.14 -25.05 -34.61
C ALA A 11 35.98 -24.72 -36.11
N PHE A 12 35.02 -23.87 -36.46
CA PHE A 12 34.81 -23.39 -37.82
C PHE A 12 36.02 -22.59 -38.35
N LEU A 13 36.58 -21.68 -37.54
CA LEU A 13 37.76 -20.91 -37.93
C LEU A 13 38.99 -21.81 -38.14
N LEU A 14 39.19 -22.81 -37.29
CA LEU A 14 40.28 -23.79 -37.44
C LEU A 14 40.11 -24.67 -38.69
N LEU A 15 38.88 -25.08 -39.00
CA LEU A 15 38.58 -25.80 -40.25
C LEU A 15 38.84 -24.92 -41.48
N LEU A 16 38.45 -23.64 -41.42
CA LEU A 16 38.69 -22.68 -42.49
C LEU A 16 40.20 -22.40 -42.68
N GLU A 17 40.94 -22.24 -41.60
CA GLU A 17 42.40 -22.07 -41.63
C GLU A 17 43.09 -23.28 -42.27
N GLY A 18 42.73 -24.50 -41.88
CA GLY A 18 43.27 -25.72 -42.48
C GLY A 18 42.89 -25.96 -43.93
N TYR A 19 41.78 -25.36 -44.38
CA TYR A 19 41.40 -25.34 -45.79
C TYR A 19 42.20 -24.30 -46.60
N LEU A 20 42.39 -23.09 -46.05
CA LEU A 20 43.10 -22.00 -46.70
C LEU A 20 44.63 -22.19 -46.71
N ILE A 21 45.17 -22.72 -45.62
CA ILE A 21 46.56 -23.10 -45.44
C ILE A 21 46.55 -24.63 -45.47
N PRO A 22 47.02 -25.31 -46.54
CA PRO A 22 46.93 -26.76 -46.74
C PRO A 22 47.65 -27.59 -45.67
N SER A 23 47.11 -27.58 -44.45
CA SER A 23 47.70 -28.09 -43.23
C SER A 23 46.62 -28.88 -42.50
N ALA A 24 46.89 -30.15 -42.26
CA ALA A 24 45.94 -31.03 -41.58
C ALA A 24 45.77 -30.68 -40.09
N ALA A 25 46.76 -30.04 -39.46
CA ALA A 25 46.76 -29.79 -38.03
C ALA A 25 45.56 -28.92 -37.54
N PRO A 26 45.32 -27.70 -38.07
CA PRO A 26 44.17 -26.89 -37.67
C PRO A 26 42.84 -27.55 -38.07
N ALA A 27 42.77 -28.21 -39.23
CA ALA A 27 41.55 -28.92 -39.64
C ALA A 27 41.18 -30.07 -38.68
N LEU A 28 42.16 -30.87 -38.25
CA LEU A 28 41.95 -31.94 -37.27
C LEU A 28 41.56 -31.39 -35.89
N ALA A 29 42.16 -30.29 -35.45
CA ALA A 29 41.79 -29.63 -34.20
C ALA A 29 40.34 -29.12 -34.25
N GLY A 30 39.93 -28.50 -35.36
CA GLY A 30 38.54 -28.07 -35.57
C GLY A 30 37.56 -29.25 -35.58
N LEU A 31 37.88 -30.34 -36.29
CA LEU A 31 37.07 -31.56 -36.30
C LEU A 31 36.93 -32.18 -34.90
N PHE A 32 38.03 -32.22 -34.13
CA PHE A 32 38.01 -32.71 -32.76
C PHE A 32 37.06 -31.89 -31.87
N LEU A 33 37.06 -30.56 -31.98
CA LEU A 33 36.15 -29.70 -31.22
C LEU A 33 34.68 -29.96 -31.58
N VAL A 34 34.36 -30.17 -32.87
CA VAL A 34 32.99 -30.53 -33.30
C VAL A 34 32.57 -31.88 -32.72
N LEU A 35 33.43 -32.90 -32.81
CA LEU A 35 33.17 -34.23 -32.26
C LEU A 35 33.02 -34.20 -30.73
N TYR A 36 33.81 -33.37 -30.05
CA TYR A 36 33.71 -33.15 -28.61
C TYR A 36 32.34 -32.56 -28.23
N VAL A 37 31.92 -31.47 -28.87
CA VAL A 37 30.61 -30.84 -28.63
C VAL A 37 29.47 -31.83 -28.92
N ALA A 38 29.53 -32.55 -30.04
CA ALA A 38 28.53 -33.58 -30.38
C ALA A 38 28.49 -34.71 -29.33
N SER A 39 29.64 -35.22 -28.89
CA SER A 39 29.74 -36.26 -27.86
C SER A 39 29.12 -35.81 -26.54
N VAL A 40 29.39 -34.57 -26.11
CA VAL A 40 28.74 -34.01 -24.91
C VAL A 40 27.23 -33.87 -25.11
N ARG A 41 26.76 -33.47 -26.29
CA ARG A 41 25.31 -33.37 -26.58
C ARG A 41 24.57 -34.69 -26.48
N PHE A 42 25.17 -35.78 -26.96
CA PHE A 42 24.57 -37.12 -26.93
C PHE A 42 24.62 -37.76 -25.54
N SER A 43 25.64 -37.43 -24.74
CA SER A 43 25.78 -37.95 -23.37
C SER A 43 25.02 -37.13 -22.32
N THR A 44 24.58 -35.92 -22.64
CA THR A 44 23.88 -35.04 -21.70
C THR A 44 22.36 -35.13 -21.86
N ARG A 45 21.66 -35.47 -20.78
CA ARG A 45 20.21 -35.36 -20.68
C ARG A 45 19.87 -34.47 -19.48
N LEU A 46 19.35 -33.27 -19.75
CA LEU A 46 18.87 -32.37 -18.69
C LEU A 46 17.38 -32.63 -18.50
N ALA A 47 16.99 -33.10 -17.32
CA ALA A 47 15.60 -33.30 -16.96
C ALA A 47 15.48 -33.24 -15.43
N VAL A 48 14.61 -32.38 -14.92
CA VAL A 48 14.32 -32.31 -13.49
C VAL A 48 12.83 -32.31 -13.25
N GLU A 49 12.43 -32.92 -12.15
CA GLU A 49 11.12 -32.73 -11.54
C GLU A 49 11.31 -31.79 -10.36
N ALA A 50 10.51 -30.73 -10.29
CA ALA A 50 10.66 -29.73 -9.25
C ALA A 50 9.32 -29.19 -8.78
N GLU A 51 9.21 -29.04 -7.47
CA GLU A 51 8.06 -28.47 -6.79
C GLU A 51 8.51 -27.31 -5.92
N ARG A 52 7.71 -26.25 -5.89
CA ARG A 52 7.95 -25.06 -5.08
C ARG A 52 6.80 -24.88 -4.12
N ASP A 53 7.16 -24.69 -2.86
CA ASP A 53 6.23 -24.40 -1.77
C ASP A 53 6.60 -23.07 -1.09
N VAL A 54 5.57 -22.34 -0.68
CA VAL A 54 5.68 -21.07 0.04
C VAL A 54 4.82 -21.20 1.31
N PRO A 55 5.41 -21.67 2.42
CA PRO A 55 4.66 -22.10 3.60
C PRO A 55 3.86 -20.97 4.24
N GLU A 56 4.46 -19.79 4.37
CA GLU A 56 3.78 -18.57 4.83
C GLU A 56 3.53 -17.64 3.66
N ARG A 57 2.27 -17.27 3.43
CA ARG A 57 1.88 -16.31 2.36
C ARG A 57 1.64 -14.90 2.90
N GLU A 58 1.94 -14.67 4.17
CA GLU A 58 1.84 -13.38 4.83
C GLU A 58 3.16 -13.04 5.50
N VAL A 59 3.76 -11.90 5.13
CA VAL A 59 5.09 -11.49 5.62
C VAL A 59 5.14 -9.97 5.83
N GLU A 60 5.92 -9.48 6.78
CA GLU A 60 6.15 -8.05 6.93
C GLU A 60 7.11 -7.51 5.87
N GLU A 61 6.89 -6.27 5.44
CA GLU A 61 7.81 -5.53 4.58
C GLU A 61 9.23 -5.54 5.17
N GLY A 62 10.21 -5.90 4.35
CA GLY A 62 11.60 -6.02 4.78
C GLY A 62 11.94 -7.26 5.61
N LYS A 63 10.99 -8.16 5.92
CA LYS A 63 11.27 -9.46 6.53
C LYS A 63 11.44 -10.56 5.48
N GLU A 64 12.15 -11.61 5.87
CA GLU A 64 12.42 -12.78 5.02
C GLU A 64 11.16 -13.63 4.83
N LEU A 65 10.77 -13.85 3.58
CA LEU A 65 9.76 -14.82 3.17
C LEU A 65 10.46 -16.11 2.77
N GLU A 66 10.28 -17.17 3.55
CA GLU A 66 10.86 -18.49 3.25
C GLU A 66 10.19 -19.11 2.01
N VAL A 67 11.02 -19.61 1.10
CA VAL A 67 10.60 -20.37 -0.09
C VAL A 67 11.38 -21.68 -0.10
N ILE A 68 10.66 -22.77 -0.33
CA ILE A 68 11.21 -24.12 -0.38
C ILE A 68 11.04 -24.65 -1.79
N VAL A 69 12.14 -25.08 -2.41
CA VAL A 69 12.11 -25.75 -3.71
C VAL A 69 12.70 -27.15 -3.54
N ARG A 70 11.90 -28.16 -3.86
CA ARG A 70 12.34 -29.55 -3.96
C ARG A 70 12.66 -29.84 -5.41
N VAL A 71 13.88 -30.29 -5.68
CA VAL A 71 14.34 -30.61 -7.05
C VAL A 71 14.87 -32.03 -7.06
N ARG A 72 14.39 -32.83 -8.01
CA ARG A 72 14.85 -34.18 -8.29
C ARG A 72 15.42 -34.25 -9.70
N ASN A 73 16.64 -34.77 -9.82
CA ASN A 73 17.29 -34.96 -11.11
C ASN A 73 16.85 -36.29 -11.76
N LEU A 74 16.25 -36.20 -12.95
CA LEU A 74 15.81 -37.35 -13.77
C LEU A 74 16.74 -37.58 -14.98
N GLY A 75 17.76 -36.76 -15.13
CA GLY A 75 18.75 -36.83 -16.19
C GLY A 75 20.15 -37.14 -15.67
N THR A 76 21.17 -36.74 -16.43
CA THR A 76 22.57 -36.87 -16.03
C THR A 76 22.96 -35.81 -14.99
N ASP A 77 24.14 -35.95 -14.39
CA ASP A 77 24.70 -34.95 -13.47
C ASP A 77 24.58 -33.52 -14.02
N CYS A 78 23.97 -32.64 -13.23
CA CYS A 78 23.71 -31.26 -13.62
C CYS A 78 23.87 -30.27 -12.47
N ILE A 79 24.05 -29.00 -12.83
CA ILE A 79 24.05 -27.86 -11.93
C ILE A 79 22.73 -27.13 -12.14
N VAL A 80 21.94 -27.02 -11.08
CA VAL A 80 20.68 -26.29 -11.07
C VAL A 80 20.92 -24.90 -10.49
N ARG A 81 20.75 -23.88 -11.34
CA ARG A 81 20.73 -22.47 -10.91
C ARG A 81 19.28 -22.04 -10.74
N ILE A 82 18.86 -21.89 -9.49
CA ILE A 82 17.53 -21.43 -9.12
C ILE A 82 17.55 -19.90 -9.12
N LYS A 83 16.74 -19.27 -9.98
CA LYS A 83 16.48 -17.84 -9.97
C LYS A 83 15.04 -17.58 -9.54
N ASP A 84 14.86 -16.83 -8.47
CA ASP A 84 13.54 -16.51 -7.94
C ASP A 84 13.48 -15.07 -7.42
N GLY A 85 12.26 -14.61 -7.16
CA GLY A 85 11.97 -13.24 -6.75
C GLY A 85 11.97 -12.26 -7.92
N GLY A 86 12.42 -11.04 -7.67
CA GLY A 86 12.32 -9.94 -8.61
C GLY A 86 10.98 -9.19 -8.56
N GLY A 87 10.90 -8.07 -9.28
CA GLY A 87 9.76 -7.17 -9.21
C GLY A 87 9.58 -6.56 -7.81
N ALA A 88 8.57 -7.02 -7.08
CA ALA A 88 8.29 -6.59 -5.70
C ALA A 88 9.18 -7.25 -4.63
N PHE A 89 9.95 -8.28 -5.00
CA PHE A 89 10.81 -9.04 -4.09
C PHE A 89 12.29 -8.87 -4.44
N SER A 90 13.19 -9.15 -3.49
CA SER A 90 14.63 -9.25 -3.75
C SER A 90 14.91 -10.39 -4.74
N PRO A 91 15.77 -10.18 -5.74
CA PRO A 91 16.21 -11.28 -6.60
C PRO A 91 17.12 -12.20 -5.80
N VAL A 92 16.91 -13.51 -5.94
CA VAL A 92 17.74 -14.54 -5.31
C VAL A 92 18.26 -15.47 -6.38
N THR A 93 19.51 -15.92 -6.22
CA THR A 93 20.10 -16.94 -7.08
C THR A 93 20.79 -17.98 -6.21
N MET A 94 20.34 -19.23 -6.32
CA MET A 94 20.95 -20.37 -5.64
C MET A 94 21.56 -21.30 -6.67
N LEU A 95 22.67 -21.95 -6.30
CA LEU A 95 23.36 -22.93 -7.13
C LEU A 95 23.45 -24.24 -6.38
N VAL A 96 23.00 -25.30 -7.03
CA VAL A 96 22.95 -26.64 -6.46
C VAL A 96 23.43 -27.64 -7.50
N GLN A 97 24.37 -28.49 -7.13
CA GLN A 97 24.79 -29.61 -7.96
C GLN A 97 24.02 -30.86 -7.56
N LEU A 98 23.41 -31.52 -8.54
CA LEU A 98 22.64 -32.76 -8.37
C LEU A 98 23.25 -33.86 -9.23
N ARG A 99 23.50 -35.01 -8.61
CA ARG A 99 23.85 -36.24 -9.33
C ARG A 99 22.62 -36.85 -9.99
N GLU A 100 22.84 -37.76 -10.93
CA GLU A 100 21.77 -38.57 -11.52
C GLU A 100 20.93 -39.25 -10.43
N GLY A 101 19.60 -39.05 -10.47
CA GLY A 101 18.65 -39.59 -9.50
C GLY A 101 18.60 -38.90 -8.14
N GLU A 102 19.47 -37.92 -7.86
CA GLU A 102 19.51 -37.21 -6.58
C GLU A 102 18.32 -36.26 -6.40
N GLU A 103 17.77 -36.23 -5.20
CA GLU A 103 16.76 -35.27 -4.76
C GLU A 103 17.34 -34.35 -3.69
N ARG A 104 17.08 -33.04 -3.79
CA ARG A 104 17.51 -32.07 -2.80
C ARG A 104 16.43 -31.02 -2.52
N GLU A 105 16.27 -30.71 -1.24
CA GLU A 105 15.45 -29.60 -0.77
C GLU A 105 16.33 -28.36 -0.61
N VAL A 106 15.94 -27.26 -1.24
CA VAL A 106 16.66 -25.97 -1.20
C VAL A 106 15.76 -24.93 -0.57
N ARG A 107 16.21 -24.39 0.56
CA ARG A 107 15.51 -23.31 1.27
C ARG A 107 16.24 -22.01 1.06
N TYR A 108 15.50 -20.96 0.69
CA TYR A 108 16.02 -19.61 0.56
C TYR A 108 14.95 -18.60 0.94
N ALA A 109 15.38 -17.36 1.20
CA ALA A 109 14.49 -16.28 1.58
C ALA A 109 14.42 -15.22 0.48
N VAL A 110 13.22 -14.77 0.15
CA VAL A 110 13.00 -13.56 -0.66
C VAL A 110 12.49 -12.44 0.24
N ILE A 111 12.96 -11.20 0.02
CA ILE A 111 12.60 -10.06 0.86
C ILE A 111 11.65 -9.15 0.06
N PRO A 112 10.44 -8.88 0.54
CA PRO A 112 9.54 -7.94 -0.11
C PRO A 112 10.02 -6.51 0.09
N LYS A 113 10.12 -5.77 -1.01
CA LYS A 113 10.62 -4.38 -1.04
C LYS A 113 9.54 -3.34 -0.75
N ARG A 114 8.29 -3.75 -0.83
CA ARG A 114 7.11 -2.91 -0.65
C ARG A 114 6.00 -3.76 -0.06
N TRP A 115 5.17 -3.14 0.76
CA TRP A 115 3.97 -3.76 1.30
C TRP A 115 2.80 -3.74 0.30
N GLY A 116 1.83 -4.62 0.45
CA GLY A 116 0.73 -4.85 -0.50
C GLY A 116 0.60 -6.33 -0.91
N ARG A 117 -0.37 -6.65 -1.77
CA ARG A 117 -0.52 -8.00 -2.31
C ARG A 117 0.26 -8.12 -3.62
N PHE A 118 1.24 -9.01 -3.65
CA PHE A 118 2.07 -9.24 -4.84
C PHE A 118 1.94 -10.67 -5.30
N LYS A 119 2.01 -10.84 -6.61
CA LYS A 119 2.15 -12.17 -7.21
C LYS A 119 3.64 -12.48 -7.30
N LEU A 120 4.08 -13.50 -6.58
CA LEU A 120 5.42 -14.02 -6.68
C LEU A 120 5.48 -14.91 -7.93
N SER A 121 6.21 -14.48 -8.95
CA SER A 121 6.30 -15.19 -10.24
C SER A 121 6.85 -16.60 -10.07
N PRO A 122 6.55 -17.54 -10.99
CA PRO A 122 7.22 -18.84 -11.03
C PRO A 122 8.74 -18.69 -11.00
N ALA A 123 9.43 -19.57 -10.28
CA ALA A 123 10.88 -19.56 -10.22
C ALA A 123 11.46 -20.15 -11.53
N SER A 124 12.54 -19.57 -12.03
CA SER A 124 13.28 -20.11 -13.17
C SER A 124 14.40 -21.03 -12.68
N LEU A 125 14.34 -22.31 -13.05
CA LEU A 125 15.44 -23.25 -12.92
C LEU A 125 16.23 -23.25 -14.22
N ILE A 126 17.49 -22.82 -14.16
CA ILE A 126 18.43 -22.98 -15.27
C ILE A 126 19.27 -24.21 -14.96
N LEU A 127 19.03 -25.30 -15.68
CA LEU A 127 19.80 -26.52 -15.63
C LEU A 127 21.03 -26.33 -16.51
N GLU A 128 22.21 -26.59 -16.01
CA GLU A 128 23.46 -26.57 -16.76
C GLU A 128 24.12 -27.94 -16.65
N ASP A 129 24.69 -28.46 -17.72
CA ASP A 129 25.56 -29.64 -17.59
C ASP A 129 26.82 -29.28 -16.79
N VAL A 130 27.51 -30.28 -16.23
CA VAL A 130 28.71 -30.05 -15.40
C VAL A 130 29.85 -29.31 -16.12
N ARG A 131 29.87 -29.29 -17.46
CA ARG A 131 30.84 -28.58 -18.30
C ARG A 131 30.33 -27.18 -18.69
N GLY A 132 29.05 -26.87 -18.45
CA GLY A 132 28.42 -25.59 -18.74
C GLY A 132 28.30 -25.28 -20.24
N LEU A 133 28.22 -26.32 -21.07
CA LEU A 133 28.06 -26.23 -22.53
C LEU A 133 26.59 -26.15 -22.94
N TYR A 134 25.74 -26.90 -22.25
CA TYR A 134 24.31 -26.98 -22.49
C TYR A 134 23.54 -26.51 -21.28
N PHE A 135 22.47 -25.78 -21.54
CA PHE A 135 21.52 -25.39 -20.52
C PHE A 135 20.09 -25.52 -21.00
N GLU A 136 19.19 -25.72 -20.05
CA GLU A 136 17.74 -25.74 -20.26
C GLU A 136 17.07 -24.93 -19.16
N GLU A 137 16.07 -24.12 -19.53
CA GLU A 137 15.31 -23.33 -18.56
C GLU A 137 13.92 -23.94 -18.34
N VAL A 138 13.61 -24.23 -17.07
CA VAL A 138 12.34 -24.80 -16.64
C VAL A 138 11.71 -23.87 -15.61
N SER A 139 10.43 -23.53 -15.78
CA SER A 139 9.70 -22.75 -14.79
C SER A 139 9.04 -23.65 -13.74
N VAL A 140 9.15 -23.28 -12.47
CA VAL A 140 8.63 -24.07 -11.33
C VAL A 140 7.69 -23.26 -10.46
N GLY A 141 6.60 -23.92 -10.09
CA GLY A 141 5.52 -23.35 -9.28
C GLY A 141 4.52 -22.55 -10.11
N LYS A 142 3.43 -22.18 -9.46
CA LYS A 142 2.44 -21.24 -10.00
C LYS A 142 2.75 -19.86 -9.44
N GLY A 143 2.32 -18.80 -10.12
CA GLY A 143 2.50 -17.47 -9.55
C GLY A 143 1.60 -17.31 -8.32
N GLU A 144 2.20 -17.36 -7.14
CA GLU A 144 1.48 -17.37 -5.85
C GLU A 144 1.17 -15.95 -5.37
N GLU A 145 0.01 -15.74 -4.74
CA GLU A 145 -0.31 -14.45 -4.13
C GLU A 145 0.24 -14.39 -2.70
N VAL A 146 1.15 -13.44 -2.47
CA VAL A 146 1.77 -13.15 -1.17
C VAL A 146 1.25 -11.81 -0.67
N LYS A 147 0.76 -11.77 0.58
CA LYS A 147 0.31 -10.56 1.27
C LYS A 147 1.47 -10.01 2.09
N VAL A 148 2.00 -8.87 1.68
CA VAL A 148 3.03 -8.16 2.43
C VAL A 148 2.36 -7.11 3.33
N ILE A 149 2.50 -7.24 4.64
CA ILE A 149 1.97 -6.30 5.62
C ILE A 149 3.02 -5.22 5.96
N PRO A 150 2.60 -3.99 6.28
CA PRO A 150 3.54 -2.92 6.60
C PRO A 150 4.30 -3.23 7.90
N SER A 151 5.62 -3.06 7.89
CA SER A 151 6.45 -3.20 9.08
C SER A 151 6.23 -2.02 10.04
N LEU A 152 5.93 -2.30 11.30
CA LEU A 152 5.87 -1.26 12.35
C LEU A 152 7.23 -0.55 12.52
N GLY A 153 8.35 -1.21 12.19
CA GLY A 153 9.69 -0.63 12.21
C GLY A 153 9.88 0.43 11.12
N ALA A 154 9.47 0.13 9.89
CA ALA A 154 9.51 1.09 8.78
C ALA A 154 8.55 2.29 9.02
N LEU A 155 7.37 2.03 9.59
CA LEU A 155 6.44 3.08 10.01
C LEU A 155 7.03 3.99 11.11
N ARG A 156 7.75 3.42 12.07
CA ARG A 156 8.49 4.17 13.12
C ARG A 156 9.55 5.09 12.53
N GLU A 157 10.32 4.60 11.57
CA GLU A 157 11.39 5.36 10.92
C GLU A 157 10.82 6.50 10.06
N ALA A 158 9.75 6.23 9.30
CA ALA A 158 9.03 7.25 8.54
C ALA A 158 8.39 8.33 9.44
N ALA A 159 7.89 7.96 10.62
CA ALA A 159 7.33 8.88 11.60
C ALA A 159 8.39 9.62 12.44
N ARG A 160 9.62 9.10 12.50
CA ARG A 160 10.79 9.74 13.14
C ARG A 160 11.35 10.86 12.28
N VAL A 161 11.21 10.79 10.96
CA VAL A 161 11.52 11.95 10.14
C VAL A 161 10.65 13.09 10.63
N GLU A 162 11.30 14.17 11.03
CA GLU A 162 10.77 15.30 11.80
C GLU A 162 9.74 16.10 10.97
N ALA A 163 8.61 15.46 10.71
CA ALA A 163 7.41 16.11 10.27
C ALA A 163 6.91 16.93 11.45
N ASN A 164 7.42 18.15 11.55
CA ASN A 164 6.77 19.21 12.30
C ASN A 164 5.36 19.30 11.74
N LEU A 165 4.40 18.61 12.34
CA LEU A 165 2.97 18.65 12.01
C LEU A 165 2.42 20.03 12.38
N ARG A 166 2.98 21.08 11.77
CA ARG A 166 2.64 22.49 11.92
C ARG A 166 1.19 22.72 11.56
N LEU A 167 0.59 21.90 10.70
CA LEU A 167 -0.85 21.92 10.49
C LEU A 167 -1.61 21.55 11.77
N LEU A 168 -1.22 20.48 12.48
CA LEU A 168 -1.82 20.12 13.78
C LEU A 168 -1.45 21.13 14.88
N GLU A 169 -0.29 21.79 14.82
CA GLU A 169 0.07 22.88 15.75
C GLU A 169 -0.60 24.23 15.42
N LYS A 170 -0.83 24.56 14.15
CA LYS A 170 -1.65 25.70 13.72
C LYS A 170 -3.09 25.52 14.15
N TYR A 171 -3.52 24.26 14.14
CA TYR A 171 -4.74 23.81 14.77
C TYR A 171 -4.53 23.39 16.23
N ARG A 172 -3.41 23.63 16.96
CA ARG A 172 -3.29 23.21 18.39
C ARG A 172 -4.36 23.85 19.26
N ARG A 173 -4.69 25.11 18.97
CA ARG A 173 -5.82 25.86 19.59
C ARG A 173 -7.20 25.23 19.34
N SER A 174 -7.24 24.14 18.57
CA SER A 174 -8.41 23.36 18.18
C SER A 174 -8.58 22.04 18.88
N PHE A 175 -7.47 21.51 19.40
CA PHE A 175 -7.44 20.31 20.24
C PHE A 175 -7.82 20.66 21.69
N HIS A 176 -7.86 21.96 21.98
CA HIS A 176 -8.54 22.59 23.10
C HIS A 176 -9.98 22.87 22.68
N GLY A 177 -10.94 22.42 23.50
CA GLY A 177 -12.37 22.52 23.19
C GLY A 177 -12.76 23.98 22.99
N GLY A 178 -13.29 24.32 21.82
CA GLY A 178 -13.74 25.68 21.51
C GLY A 178 -15.06 26.07 22.19
N GLU A 179 -15.44 25.40 23.27
CA GLU A 179 -16.66 25.68 24.03
C GLU A 179 -16.33 26.39 25.33
N ILE A 180 -17.26 27.23 25.78
CA ILE A 180 -17.23 27.80 27.12
C ILE A 180 -17.13 26.60 28.08
N PRO A 181 -16.09 26.51 28.93
CA PRO A 181 -15.93 25.36 29.79
C PRO A 181 -17.20 25.13 30.61
N GLU A 182 -17.69 23.89 30.67
CA GLU A 182 -18.88 23.57 31.45
C GLU A 182 -18.62 23.89 32.92
N ILE A 183 -19.62 24.49 33.58
CA ILE A 183 -19.54 24.80 35.01
C ILE A 183 -19.60 23.47 35.74
N LYS A 184 -18.45 23.04 36.26
CA LYS A 184 -18.32 21.83 37.07
C LYS A 184 -19.02 22.03 38.42
N GLU A 185 -18.77 23.17 39.06
CA GLU A 185 -19.33 23.48 40.38
C GLU A 185 -19.33 25.00 40.64
N LEU A 186 -20.24 25.47 41.50
CA LEU A 186 -20.19 26.80 42.08
C LEU A 186 -19.66 26.67 43.51
N ARG A 187 -18.55 27.34 43.81
CA ARG A 187 -17.95 27.32 45.15
C ARG A 187 -17.56 28.70 45.65
N GLU A 188 -17.36 28.83 46.94
CA GLU A 188 -16.83 30.04 47.54
C GLU A 188 -15.40 30.33 47.05
N PHE A 189 -15.10 31.62 46.91
CA PHE A 189 -13.78 32.14 46.55
C PHE A 189 -12.74 31.78 47.61
N GLN A 190 -11.59 31.29 47.18
CA GLN A 190 -10.41 31.10 48.01
C GLN A 190 -9.28 32.04 47.56
N PRO A 191 -8.44 32.52 48.49
CA PRO A 191 -7.27 33.33 48.14
C PRO A 191 -6.38 32.61 47.10
N GLY A 192 -6.22 33.23 45.92
CA GLY A 192 -5.50 32.66 44.77
C GLY A 192 -6.38 32.34 43.56
N ASP A 193 -7.70 32.39 43.71
CA ASP A 193 -8.63 32.21 42.60
C ASP A 193 -8.65 33.40 41.63
N ASP A 194 -8.86 33.11 40.34
CA ASP A 194 -8.97 34.13 39.30
C ASP A 194 -10.32 34.87 39.41
N ILE A 195 -10.26 36.16 39.72
CA ILE A 195 -11.43 37.03 39.89
C ILE A 195 -12.30 37.13 38.63
N ARG A 196 -11.76 36.82 37.44
CA ARG A 196 -12.52 36.77 36.19
C ARG A 196 -13.54 35.64 36.15
N ARG A 197 -13.41 34.65 37.04
CA ARG A 197 -14.31 33.50 37.15
C ARG A 197 -15.44 33.71 38.16
N VAL A 198 -15.57 34.91 38.73
CA VAL A 198 -16.63 35.25 39.68
C VAL A 198 -17.99 35.25 38.98
N ASP A 199 -18.94 34.53 39.55
CA ASP A 199 -20.35 34.66 39.19
C ASP A 199 -20.97 35.80 39.98
N TRP A 200 -21.02 36.99 39.38
CA TRP A 200 -21.60 38.18 40.02
C TRP A 200 -23.09 38.01 40.37
N LYS A 201 -23.83 37.18 39.64
CA LYS A 201 -25.26 36.96 39.89
C LYS A 201 -25.49 36.03 41.08
N ALA A 202 -24.69 34.97 41.21
CA ALA A 202 -24.72 34.09 42.38
C ALA A 202 -24.18 34.83 43.61
N THR A 203 -23.08 35.57 43.46
CA THR A 203 -22.49 36.42 44.50
C THR A 203 -23.51 37.41 45.07
N ALA A 204 -24.25 38.11 44.21
CA ALA A 204 -25.28 39.05 44.63
C ALA A 204 -26.48 38.41 45.36
N ARG A 205 -26.74 37.11 45.15
CA ARG A 205 -27.84 36.38 45.81
C ARG A 205 -27.44 35.77 47.14
N LEU A 206 -26.20 35.31 47.26
CA LEU A 206 -25.70 34.56 48.41
C LEU A 206 -24.93 35.44 49.40
N GLY A 207 -24.51 36.64 49.00
CA GLY A 207 -23.77 37.57 49.86
C GLY A 207 -22.28 37.26 50.01
N GLU A 208 -21.81 36.16 49.41
CA GLU A 208 -20.43 35.69 49.43
C GLU A 208 -19.89 35.57 47.99
N ILE A 209 -18.58 35.77 47.80
CA ILE A 209 -17.99 35.73 46.44
C ILE A 209 -17.99 34.28 45.94
N ILE A 210 -18.78 34.02 44.90
CA ILE A 210 -18.90 32.70 44.28
C ILE A 210 -18.06 32.64 43.00
N ILE A 211 -17.22 31.62 42.91
CA ILE A 211 -16.40 31.29 41.74
C ILE A 211 -17.07 30.16 40.94
N ARG A 212 -17.10 30.33 39.62
CA ARG A 212 -17.41 29.25 38.68
C ARG A 212 -16.18 28.36 38.54
N GLU A 213 -16.24 27.17 39.11
CA GLU A 213 -15.25 26.14 38.83
C GLU A 213 -15.58 25.52 37.47
N LEU A 214 -14.66 25.71 36.53
CA LEU A 214 -14.77 25.21 35.17
C LEU A 214 -14.13 23.82 35.10
N GLU A 215 -14.77 22.87 34.41
CA GLU A 215 -14.15 21.58 34.16
C GLU A 215 -12.85 21.78 33.38
N ARG A 216 -11.76 21.10 33.79
CA ARG A 216 -10.49 21.16 33.05
C ARG A 216 -10.73 20.59 31.66
N GLU A 217 -10.44 21.35 30.61
CA GLU A 217 -10.43 20.85 29.24
C GLU A 217 -9.54 19.60 29.15
N SER A 218 -10.14 18.43 28.99
CA SER A 218 -9.41 17.24 28.57
C SER A 218 -9.01 17.40 27.11
N GLU A 219 -7.76 17.07 26.76
CA GLU A 219 -7.34 17.03 25.35
C GLU A 219 -8.32 16.17 24.55
N ALA A 220 -8.85 16.72 23.45
CA ALA A 220 -9.81 16.01 22.62
C ALA A 220 -9.20 14.72 22.05
N ASP A 221 -9.95 13.62 22.11
CA ASP A 221 -9.57 12.38 21.44
C ASP A 221 -9.44 12.63 19.92
N VAL A 222 -8.50 11.94 19.28
CA VAL A 222 -8.31 12.01 17.84
C VAL A 222 -8.87 10.74 17.18
N TYR A 223 -9.73 10.90 16.20
CA TYR A 223 -10.18 9.81 15.34
C TYR A 223 -9.59 9.96 13.94
N ILE A 224 -8.93 8.92 13.47
CA ILE A 224 -8.56 8.80 12.06
C ILE A 224 -9.70 8.04 11.37
N VAL A 225 -10.31 8.62 10.34
CA VAL A 225 -11.42 8.02 9.60
C VAL A 225 -10.95 7.71 8.19
N VAL A 226 -10.89 6.44 7.83
CA VAL A 226 -10.38 5.97 6.53
C VAL A 226 -11.54 5.57 5.62
N ASP A 227 -11.58 6.19 4.45
CA ASP A 227 -12.46 5.81 3.35
C ASP A 227 -11.95 4.51 2.69
N ASN A 228 -12.77 3.47 2.78
CA ASN A 228 -12.53 2.18 2.13
C ASN A 228 -13.60 1.88 1.06
N THR A 229 -14.16 2.91 0.42
CA THR A 229 -15.09 2.73 -0.71
C THR A 229 -14.37 2.16 -1.94
N ARG A 230 -15.16 1.67 -2.92
CA ARG A 230 -14.66 1.09 -4.16
C ARG A 230 -13.67 1.98 -4.89
N GLU A 231 -13.86 3.30 -4.91
CA GLU A 231 -12.96 4.24 -5.59
C GLU A 231 -11.57 4.30 -4.92
N MET A 232 -11.53 4.22 -3.59
CA MET A 232 -10.29 4.13 -2.81
C MET A 232 -9.54 2.81 -3.06
N ARG A 233 -10.25 1.72 -3.36
CA ARG A 233 -9.66 0.40 -3.66
C ARG A 233 -9.12 0.26 -5.08
N LYS A 234 -9.32 1.25 -5.97
CA LYS A 234 -8.80 1.22 -7.35
C LYS A 234 -7.31 1.63 -7.40
N GLY A 235 -6.54 0.94 -8.23
CA GLY A 235 -5.12 1.24 -8.53
C GLY A 235 -4.39 0.02 -9.10
N VAL A 236 -3.41 0.23 -10.00
CA VAL A 236 -2.64 -0.86 -10.66
C VAL A 236 -1.31 -1.16 -9.94
N ARG A 237 -0.70 -0.16 -9.28
CA ARG A 237 0.58 -0.30 -8.54
C ARG A 237 0.44 -0.26 -7.01
N MET A 238 -0.34 0.69 -6.50
CA MET A 238 -0.71 0.83 -5.08
C MET A 238 -2.14 1.36 -5.05
N ALA A 239 -3.04 0.75 -4.27
CA ALA A 239 -4.39 1.30 -4.14
C ALA A 239 -4.36 2.56 -3.25
N LYS A 240 -5.25 3.52 -3.47
CA LYS A 240 -5.33 4.72 -2.60
C LYS A 240 -5.65 4.34 -1.15
N VAL A 241 -6.43 3.27 -0.95
CA VAL A 241 -6.70 2.71 0.38
C VAL A 241 -5.44 2.20 1.06
N ASP A 242 -4.47 1.70 0.28
CA ASP A 242 -3.22 1.22 0.82
C ASP A 242 -2.43 2.43 1.38
N TYR A 243 -2.25 3.46 0.56
CA TYR A 243 -1.66 4.73 0.99
C TYR A 243 -2.36 5.33 2.22
N ALA A 244 -3.71 5.38 2.21
CA ALA A 244 -4.49 5.89 3.33
C ALA A 244 -4.27 5.11 4.63
N SER A 245 -4.01 3.81 4.53
CA SER A 245 -3.73 2.95 5.69
C SER A 245 -2.35 3.21 6.27
N ILE A 246 -1.33 3.42 5.42
CA ILE A 246 0.00 3.85 5.89
C ILE A 246 -0.12 5.19 6.61
N LEU A 247 -0.77 6.15 5.97
CA LEU A 247 -0.92 7.49 6.49
C LEU A 247 -1.66 7.46 7.84
N ALA A 248 -2.72 6.65 7.94
CA ALA A 248 -3.43 6.43 9.19
C ALA A 248 -2.52 5.88 10.30
N LEU A 249 -1.71 4.86 10.00
CA LEU A 249 -0.79 4.27 10.98
C LEU A 249 0.35 5.23 11.38
N GLN A 250 0.89 5.99 10.43
CA GLN A 250 1.91 7.02 10.68
C GLN A 250 1.37 8.14 11.59
N LEU A 251 0.17 8.64 11.28
CA LEU A 251 -0.53 9.64 12.10
C LEU A 251 -0.86 9.07 13.48
N ALA A 252 -1.36 7.83 13.57
CA ALA A 252 -1.66 7.17 14.83
C ALA A 252 -0.43 7.03 15.72
N TYR A 253 0.69 6.59 15.13
CA TYR A 253 1.95 6.47 15.83
C TYR A 253 2.40 7.82 16.39
N LYS A 254 2.40 8.87 15.56
CA LYS A 254 2.88 10.20 15.94
C LYS A 254 1.98 10.89 16.97
N LEU A 255 0.66 10.77 16.80
CA LEU A 255 -0.33 11.38 17.69
C LEU A 255 -0.50 10.62 18.99
N GLY A 256 -0.31 9.29 18.97
CA GLY A 256 -0.43 8.41 20.13
C GLY A 256 0.61 8.66 21.24
N GLU A 257 1.64 9.46 20.96
CA GLU A 257 2.59 9.97 21.97
C GLU A 257 1.92 10.96 22.94
N ARG A 258 0.88 11.70 22.49
CA ARG A 258 0.25 12.78 23.25
C ARG A 258 -1.24 12.54 23.46
N PHE A 259 -1.97 12.21 22.40
CA PHE A 259 -3.42 12.05 22.38
C PHE A 259 -3.84 10.58 22.43
N LYS A 260 -5.09 10.30 22.81
CA LYS A 260 -5.70 9.00 22.54
C LYS A 260 -6.17 8.98 21.09
N VAL A 261 -5.84 7.92 20.36
CA VAL A 261 -6.13 7.81 18.92
C VAL A 261 -7.04 6.62 18.63
N GLY A 262 -8.20 6.91 18.05
CA GLY A 262 -9.17 5.95 17.56
C GLY A 262 -9.10 5.82 16.03
N LEU A 263 -9.66 4.74 15.51
CA LEU A 263 -9.74 4.47 14.07
C LEU A 263 -11.17 4.18 13.67
N ALA A 264 -11.65 4.81 12.62
CA ALA A 264 -12.88 4.41 11.95
C ALA A 264 -12.59 4.03 10.50
N ILE A 265 -13.25 3.00 10.00
CA ILE A 265 -13.23 2.64 8.58
C ILE A 265 -14.67 2.55 8.11
N TYR A 266 -14.96 3.15 6.96
CA TYR A 266 -16.27 3.03 6.33
C TYR A 266 -16.18 2.57 4.88
N ASP A 267 -17.24 1.91 4.43
CA ASP A 267 -17.49 1.59 3.03
C ASP A 267 -18.84 2.17 2.59
N GLU A 268 -19.35 1.79 1.41
CA GLU A 268 -20.62 2.30 0.89
C GLU A 268 -21.84 1.89 1.75
N ARG A 269 -21.70 0.88 2.61
CA ARG A 269 -22.78 0.24 3.35
C ARG A 269 -22.73 0.52 4.84
N LYS A 270 -21.54 0.45 5.45
CA LYS A 270 -21.38 0.47 6.91
C LYS A 270 -20.07 1.11 7.37
N ALA A 271 -20.00 1.45 8.65
CA ALA A 271 -18.78 1.82 9.34
C ALA A 271 -18.42 0.87 10.48
N LYS A 272 -17.16 0.87 10.87
CA LYS A 272 -16.68 0.31 12.13
C LYS A 272 -15.75 1.29 12.80
N VAL A 273 -15.76 1.29 14.13
CA VAL A 273 -14.93 2.16 14.95
C VAL A 273 -14.17 1.33 15.98
N LEU A 274 -12.86 1.58 16.08
CA LEU A 274 -11.99 1.21 17.17
C LEU A 274 -11.86 2.43 18.11
N PRO A 275 -12.22 2.30 19.39
CA PRO A 275 -12.20 3.42 20.32
C PRO A 275 -10.77 3.93 20.57
N PRO A 276 -10.62 5.19 20.99
CA PRO A 276 -9.34 5.85 21.16
C PRO A 276 -8.62 5.35 22.40
N ASP A 277 -7.34 5.01 22.25
CA ASP A 277 -6.45 4.58 23.31
C ASP A 277 -5.03 5.15 23.07
N LYS A 278 -4.12 5.01 24.04
CA LYS A 278 -2.74 5.54 23.93
C LYS A 278 -1.73 4.45 23.60
N GLY A 279 -0.59 4.88 23.05
CA GLY A 279 0.63 4.09 22.98
C GLY A 279 0.68 3.06 21.84
N LEU A 280 1.79 2.32 21.81
CA LEU A 280 2.18 1.44 20.70
C LEU A 280 1.24 0.25 20.49
N LEU A 281 0.67 -0.28 21.58
CA LEU A 281 -0.30 -1.38 21.51
C LEU A 281 -1.56 -0.97 20.75
N GLN A 282 -1.98 0.31 20.87
CA GLN A 282 -3.11 0.81 20.12
C GLN A 282 -2.82 0.89 18.61
N VAL A 283 -1.60 1.31 18.23
CA VAL A 283 -1.17 1.33 16.82
C VAL A 283 -1.21 -0.08 16.22
N GLU A 284 -0.77 -1.09 16.98
CA GLU A 284 -0.83 -2.49 16.56
C GLU A 284 -2.30 -2.99 16.45
N ARG A 285 -3.18 -2.60 17.36
CA ARG A 285 -4.63 -2.87 17.23
C ARG A 285 -5.22 -2.22 15.97
N MET A 286 -4.83 -0.97 15.66
CA MET A 286 -5.25 -0.25 14.46
C MET A 286 -4.75 -0.94 13.19
N ARG A 287 -3.51 -1.45 13.17
CA ARG A 287 -2.95 -2.23 12.05
C ARG A 287 -3.80 -3.48 11.76
N ARG A 288 -4.06 -4.29 12.78
CA ARG A 288 -4.91 -5.49 12.65
C ARG A 288 -6.35 -5.14 12.24
N PHE A 289 -6.86 -4.01 12.72
CA PHE A 289 -8.20 -3.55 12.38
C PHE A 289 -8.33 -3.21 10.89
N LEU A 290 -7.32 -2.54 10.31
CA LEU A 290 -7.22 -2.26 8.88
C LEU A 290 -7.18 -3.57 8.06
N GLU A 291 -6.42 -4.57 8.53
CA GLU A 291 -6.25 -5.88 7.87
C GLU A 291 -7.52 -6.71 7.70
N SER A 292 -8.44 -6.61 8.65
CA SER A 292 -9.59 -7.52 8.75
C SER A 292 -10.69 -7.36 7.68
N ARG A 293 -10.60 -6.38 6.75
CA ARG A 293 -11.76 -5.97 5.92
C ARG A 293 -11.51 -5.70 4.43
N TRP A 294 -10.36 -6.06 3.88
CA TRP A 294 -10.12 -5.97 2.43
C TRP A 294 -10.77 -7.11 1.63
N GLU A 295 -12.10 -7.12 1.55
CA GLU A 295 -12.78 -7.82 0.45
C GLU A 295 -12.61 -6.97 -0.82
N ARG A 296 -11.78 -7.44 -1.76
CA ARG A 296 -11.62 -6.81 -3.08
C ARG A 296 -13.01 -6.76 -3.74
N GLY A 297 -13.54 -5.56 -3.91
CA GLY A 297 -14.70 -5.35 -4.76
C GLY A 297 -14.29 -5.69 -6.19
N ILE A 298 -14.91 -6.71 -6.78
CA ILE A 298 -14.77 -7.07 -8.19
C ILE A 298 -14.82 -5.78 -9.02
N MET A 299 -13.82 -5.61 -9.90
CA MET A 299 -13.80 -4.58 -10.94
C MET A 299 -15.17 -4.54 -11.62
N SER A 300 -16.00 -3.55 -11.29
CA SER A 300 -17.01 -3.13 -12.24
C SER A 300 -16.24 -2.21 -13.18
N LEU A 301 -15.93 -2.71 -14.37
CA LEU A 301 -15.55 -1.86 -15.49
C LEU A 301 -16.68 -0.84 -15.72
N ARG A 302 -16.64 0.28 -14.99
CA ARG A 302 -17.30 1.50 -15.43
C ARG A 302 -16.31 2.17 -16.35
N PHE A 303 -16.34 1.74 -17.61
CA PHE A 303 -15.91 2.60 -18.70
C PHE A 303 -16.70 3.91 -18.58
N SER A 304 -16.03 5.05 -18.77
CA SER A 304 -16.69 6.34 -18.87
C SER A 304 -17.60 6.30 -20.11
N PHE A 305 -18.91 6.26 -19.90
CA PHE A 305 -19.92 6.12 -20.96
C PHE A 305 -20.27 7.47 -21.62
N SER A 306 -19.27 8.20 -22.09
CA SER A 306 -19.48 9.37 -22.94
C SER A 306 -19.62 9.03 -24.44
N PHE A 307 -19.49 7.75 -24.83
CA PHE A 307 -19.39 7.34 -26.23
C PHE A 307 -20.58 6.58 -26.84
N PHE A 308 -21.71 6.41 -26.13
CA PHE A 308 -22.91 5.78 -26.70
C PHE A 308 -24.08 6.76 -26.79
N GLY A 309 -24.55 7.02 -28.02
CA GLY A 309 -25.82 7.72 -28.27
C GLY A 309 -27.03 6.96 -27.72
N ASP A 310 -28.22 7.58 -27.77
CA ASP A 310 -29.41 7.14 -27.03
C ASP A 310 -29.81 5.67 -27.24
N ARG A 311 -29.54 5.09 -28.42
CA ARG A 311 -29.77 3.66 -28.71
C ARG A 311 -28.89 2.69 -27.91
N GLY A 312 -27.66 3.08 -27.57
CA GLY A 312 -26.76 2.26 -26.75
C GLY A 312 -27.18 2.20 -25.28
N ARG A 313 -27.82 3.28 -24.78
CA ARG A 313 -28.37 3.31 -23.41
C ARG A 313 -29.56 2.37 -23.25
N GLU A 314 -30.45 2.30 -24.24
CA GLU A 314 -31.60 1.37 -24.25
C GLU A 314 -31.17 -0.10 -24.34
N PHE A 315 -30.16 -0.42 -25.15
CA PHE A 315 -29.63 -1.78 -25.26
C PHE A 315 -28.99 -2.24 -23.93
N LEU A 316 -28.20 -1.37 -23.29
CA LEU A 316 -27.57 -1.67 -21.99
C LEU A 316 -28.57 -1.79 -20.84
N ALA A 317 -29.68 -1.03 -20.86
CA ALA A 317 -30.76 -1.15 -19.88
C ALA A 317 -31.53 -2.47 -19.99
N LYS A 318 -31.54 -3.10 -21.17
CA LYS A 318 -32.14 -4.43 -21.40
C LYS A 318 -31.22 -5.58 -21.02
N VAL A 319 -29.89 -5.42 -21.20
CA VAL A 319 -28.90 -6.49 -20.94
C VAL A 319 -28.41 -6.49 -19.48
N PHE A 320 -28.33 -5.32 -18.84
CA PHE A 320 -28.05 -5.19 -17.42
C PHE A 320 -29.28 -4.60 -16.73
N PRO A 321 -30.16 -5.41 -16.13
CA PRO A 321 -31.26 -4.86 -15.34
C PRO A 321 -30.64 -3.98 -14.26
N PHE A 322 -30.90 -2.68 -14.35
CA PHE A 322 -30.55 -1.71 -13.33
C PHE A 322 -31.11 -2.20 -12.00
N VAL A 323 -30.27 -2.88 -11.21
CA VAL A 323 -30.54 -3.05 -9.79
C VAL A 323 -30.45 -1.65 -9.21
N LYS A 324 -31.62 -0.99 -9.11
CA LYS A 324 -31.86 0.15 -8.22
C LYS A 324 -31.61 -0.31 -6.78
N GLY A 325 -30.34 -0.58 -6.45
CA GLY A 325 -29.87 -0.74 -5.10
C GLY A 325 -29.90 0.63 -4.44
N ARG A 326 -30.82 0.80 -3.50
CA ARG A 326 -30.95 1.99 -2.66
C ARG A 326 -29.58 2.41 -2.10
N LYS A 327 -29.16 3.65 -2.43
CA LYS A 327 -28.28 4.56 -1.67
C LYS A 327 -27.03 3.95 -1.00
N GLY A 328 -25.85 4.14 -1.61
CA GLY A 328 -24.53 4.00 -0.98
C GLY A 328 -24.18 5.10 0.03
N VAL A 329 -25.14 5.46 0.90
CA VAL A 329 -25.18 6.75 1.64
C VAL A 329 -25.04 6.56 3.16
N LYS A 330 -24.77 5.34 3.66
CA LYS A 330 -24.79 5.09 5.12
C LYS A 330 -23.44 5.11 5.81
N GLY A 331 -22.37 4.60 5.18
CA GLY A 331 -21.12 4.34 5.89
C GLY A 331 -20.45 5.58 6.49
N ILE A 332 -20.25 6.66 5.72
CA ILE A 332 -19.58 7.86 6.26
C ILE A 332 -20.39 8.52 7.39
N TYR A 333 -21.73 8.56 7.26
CA TYR A 333 -22.62 9.08 8.30
C TYR A 333 -22.59 8.21 9.56
N GLU A 334 -22.60 6.89 9.39
CA GLU A 334 -22.46 5.95 10.48
C GLU A 334 -21.10 6.11 11.19
N ALA A 335 -20.01 6.31 10.43
CA ALA A 335 -18.68 6.52 11.00
C ALA A 335 -18.65 7.72 11.94
N PHE A 336 -19.17 8.88 11.50
CA PHE A 336 -19.28 10.06 12.37
C PHE A 336 -20.24 9.83 13.53
N SER A 337 -21.37 9.17 13.32
CA SER A 337 -22.37 8.92 14.39
C SER A 337 -21.86 7.98 15.48
N LEU A 338 -20.93 7.07 15.15
CA LEU A 338 -20.29 6.18 16.11
C LEU A 338 -19.25 6.90 17.00
N ILE A 339 -18.78 8.08 16.59
CA ILE A 339 -17.92 8.96 17.38
C ILE A 339 -18.81 9.77 18.33
N LYS A 340 -19.05 9.24 19.53
CA LYS A 340 -20.06 9.77 20.48
C LYS A 340 -19.69 11.11 21.13
N ARG A 341 -18.41 11.45 21.18
CA ARG A 341 -17.90 12.65 21.87
C ARG A 341 -17.33 13.64 20.85
N PRO A 342 -17.37 14.96 21.12
CA PRO A 342 -16.58 15.93 20.38
C PRO A 342 -15.12 15.47 20.31
N SER A 343 -14.55 15.48 19.11
CA SER A 343 -13.23 14.88 18.84
C SER A 343 -12.61 15.57 17.63
N VAL A 344 -11.29 15.48 17.49
CA VAL A 344 -10.63 15.86 16.26
C VAL A 344 -10.67 14.70 15.29
N VAL A 345 -11.17 14.94 14.08
CA VAL A 345 -11.36 13.90 13.06
C VAL A 345 -10.46 14.17 11.86
N LEU A 346 -9.54 13.24 11.61
CA LEU A 346 -8.70 13.23 10.40
C LEU A 346 -9.35 12.30 9.38
N LEU A 347 -10.10 12.87 8.42
CA LEU A 347 -10.78 12.13 7.37
C LEU A 347 -9.85 11.93 6.18
N ILE A 348 -9.50 10.67 5.88
CA ILE A 348 -8.70 10.29 4.70
C ILE A 348 -9.66 9.77 3.61
N THR A 349 -9.82 10.53 2.52
CA THR A 349 -10.75 10.22 1.41
C THR A 349 -10.31 10.90 0.13
N ASP A 350 -10.48 10.25 -1.03
CA ASP A 350 -10.09 10.82 -2.33
C ASP A 350 -11.08 11.88 -2.89
N LEU A 351 -12.20 12.10 -2.17
CA LEU A 351 -13.30 12.99 -2.55
C LEU A 351 -14.00 12.61 -3.87
N SER A 352 -13.94 11.32 -4.26
CA SER A 352 -14.57 10.83 -5.49
C SER A 352 -16.11 10.89 -5.49
N ASN A 353 -16.75 10.92 -4.32
CA ASN A 353 -18.19 11.20 -4.18
C ASN A 353 -18.40 12.54 -3.44
N PRO A 354 -18.16 13.68 -4.13
CA PRO A 354 -18.02 14.96 -3.45
C PRO A 354 -19.30 15.43 -2.77
N LEU A 355 -20.49 15.12 -3.32
CA LEU A 355 -21.76 15.58 -2.73
C LEU A 355 -22.06 14.93 -1.38
N ASP A 356 -21.93 13.60 -1.28
CA ASP A 356 -22.25 12.87 -0.05
C ASP A 356 -21.20 13.12 1.03
N VAL A 357 -19.92 13.12 0.65
CA VAL A 357 -18.82 13.46 1.57
C VAL A 357 -18.98 14.90 2.08
N TYR A 358 -19.31 15.84 1.20
CA TYR A 358 -19.53 17.24 1.60
C TYR A 358 -20.68 17.38 2.60
N ARG A 359 -21.82 16.70 2.36
CA ARG A 359 -22.95 16.75 3.30
C ARG A 359 -22.61 16.11 4.65
N ALA A 360 -21.92 14.97 4.65
CA ALA A 360 -21.50 14.29 5.87
C ALA A 360 -20.51 15.14 6.67
N VAL A 361 -19.50 15.72 6.02
CA VAL A 361 -18.55 16.64 6.66
C VAL A 361 -19.27 17.88 7.19
N LYS A 362 -20.15 18.51 6.40
CA LYS A 362 -20.93 19.70 6.82
C LYS A 362 -21.79 19.44 8.06
N GLN A 363 -22.25 18.20 8.26
CA GLN A 363 -22.93 17.80 9.49
C GLN A 363 -21.94 17.53 10.62
N ALA A 364 -20.86 16.81 10.34
CA ALA A 364 -19.84 16.44 11.32
C ALA A 364 -19.12 17.66 11.92
N VAL A 365 -18.85 18.71 11.14
CA VAL A 365 -18.20 19.94 11.62
C VAL A 365 -19.00 20.70 12.68
N LYS A 366 -20.28 20.37 12.87
CA LYS A 366 -21.11 20.94 13.95
C LYS A 366 -20.77 20.36 15.33
N VAL A 367 -20.14 19.19 15.38
CA VAL A 367 -19.85 18.44 16.62
C VAL A 367 -18.37 18.12 16.75
N HIS A 368 -17.68 17.87 15.63
CA HIS A 368 -16.30 17.44 15.58
C HIS A 368 -15.44 18.48 14.84
N ARG A 369 -14.16 18.51 15.18
CA ARG A 369 -13.16 19.29 14.43
C ARG A 369 -12.64 18.44 13.27
N VAL A 370 -13.17 18.63 12.06
CA VAL A 370 -12.80 17.80 10.90
C VAL A 370 -11.64 18.42 10.11
N ILE A 371 -10.63 17.61 9.77
CA ILE A 371 -9.56 17.90 8.81
C ILE A 371 -9.61 16.83 7.73
N ILE A 372 -9.57 17.22 6.47
CA ILE A 372 -9.61 16.31 5.32
C ILE A 372 -8.21 16.15 4.75
N LEU A 373 -7.77 14.91 4.65
CA LEU A 373 -6.54 14.49 3.99
C LEU A 373 -6.94 13.76 2.72
N SER A 374 -6.64 14.34 1.55
CA SER A 374 -7.21 13.90 0.29
C SER A 374 -6.14 13.35 -0.66
N PRO A 375 -5.98 12.01 -0.77
CA PRO A 375 -5.08 11.42 -1.76
C PRO A 375 -5.53 11.78 -3.18
N ASN A 376 -4.65 12.41 -3.95
CA ASN A 376 -4.93 12.92 -5.28
C ASN A 376 -4.95 11.79 -6.32
N PRO A 377 -6.12 11.36 -6.82
CA PRO A 377 -6.25 10.20 -7.69
C PRO A 377 -5.50 10.35 -9.01
N VAL A 378 -5.24 11.58 -9.47
CA VAL A 378 -4.47 11.86 -10.69
C VAL A 378 -3.02 11.40 -10.52
N LEU A 379 -2.44 11.62 -9.33
CA LEU A 379 -1.06 11.26 -9.03
C LEU A 379 -0.85 9.74 -8.82
N PHE A 380 -1.92 8.98 -8.59
CA PHE A 380 -1.88 7.51 -8.50
C PHE A 380 -2.03 6.80 -9.86
N TYR A 381 -2.06 7.55 -10.98
CA TYR A 381 -2.10 6.96 -12.32
C TYR A 381 -0.79 6.25 -12.66
N ALA A 382 -0.87 4.98 -13.05
CA ALA A 382 0.29 4.13 -13.36
C ALA A 382 0.30 3.60 -14.81
N GLY A 383 -0.58 4.13 -15.67
CA GLY A 383 -0.63 3.76 -17.10
C GLY A 383 0.42 4.50 -17.93
N SER A 384 0.52 4.18 -19.22
CA SER A 384 1.35 4.93 -20.17
C SER A 384 0.88 6.37 -20.28
N LEU A 385 1.83 7.30 -20.38
CA LEU A 385 1.57 8.72 -20.61
C LEU A 385 1.65 8.98 -22.12
N ASP A 386 0.50 8.94 -22.78
CA ASP A 386 0.33 9.45 -24.15
C ASP A 386 -0.35 10.84 -24.10
N GLU A 387 -0.33 11.56 -25.22
CA GLU A 387 -0.85 12.93 -25.33
C GLU A 387 -2.33 13.04 -24.89
N GLY A 388 -3.16 12.08 -25.31
CA GLY A 388 -4.58 12.01 -24.92
C GLY A 388 -4.80 11.70 -23.43
N THR A 389 -3.94 10.88 -22.83
CA THR A 389 -3.93 10.60 -21.40
C THR A 389 -3.52 11.83 -20.60
N LEU A 390 -2.53 12.58 -21.09
CA LEU A 390 -2.03 13.79 -20.43
C LEU A 390 -3.10 14.88 -20.39
N GLU A 391 -3.80 15.11 -21.51
CA GLU A 391 -4.92 16.04 -21.57
C GLU A 391 -6.05 15.63 -20.63
N ARG A 392 -6.38 14.33 -20.57
CA ARG A 392 -7.39 13.79 -19.66
C ARG A 392 -7.00 13.99 -18.19
N LEU A 393 -5.76 13.71 -17.83
CA LEU A 393 -5.26 13.89 -16.45
C LEU A 393 -5.27 15.36 -16.05
N TYR A 394 -4.92 16.27 -16.98
CA TYR A 394 -4.98 17.71 -16.74
C TYR A 394 -6.39 18.21 -16.50
N ARG A 395 -7.38 17.78 -17.31
CA ARG A 395 -8.79 18.13 -17.06
C ARG A 395 -9.29 17.59 -15.70
N ALA A 396 -8.94 16.34 -15.38
CA ALA A 396 -9.28 15.76 -14.08
C ALA A 396 -8.64 16.51 -12.90
N TYR A 397 -7.42 17.04 -13.09
CA TYR A 397 -6.75 17.89 -12.11
C TYR A 397 -7.50 19.23 -11.91
N LEU A 398 -7.94 19.89 -12.99
CA LEU A 398 -8.72 21.13 -12.89
C LEU A 398 -10.07 20.92 -12.19
N GLU A 399 -10.81 19.85 -12.53
CA GLU A 399 -12.05 19.48 -11.85
C GLU A 399 -11.82 19.24 -10.34
N ARG A 400 -10.68 18.62 -10.00
CA ARG A 400 -10.30 18.37 -8.61
C ARG A 400 -10.03 19.67 -7.84
N GLU A 401 -9.39 20.66 -8.44
CA GLU A 401 -9.18 21.96 -7.77
C GLU A 401 -10.50 22.60 -7.35
N GLU A 402 -11.53 22.53 -8.20
CA GLU A 402 -12.86 23.03 -7.84
C GLU A 402 -13.47 22.28 -6.66
N ILE A 403 -13.31 20.95 -6.64
CA ILE A 403 -13.77 20.13 -5.51
C ILE A 403 -13.05 20.54 -4.23
N ILE A 404 -11.72 20.67 -4.25
CA ILE A 404 -10.93 21.07 -3.09
C ILE A 404 -11.37 22.45 -2.59
N ARG A 405 -11.58 23.44 -3.47
CA ARG A 405 -12.07 24.77 -3.08
C ARG A 405 -13.41 24.70 -2.36
N ARG A 406 -14.34 23.83 -2.81
CA ARG A 406 -15.64 23.65 -2.12
C ARG A 406 -15.46 23.07 -0.72
N PHE A 407 -14.56 22.11 -0.54
CA PHE A 407 -14.30 21.51 0.77
C PHE A 407 -13.56 22.45 1.72
N LEU A 408 -12.62 23.25 1.23
CA LEU A 408 -11.93 24.29 2.00
C LEU A 408 -12.89 25.30 2.65
N ALA A 409 -14.06 25.53 2.03
CA ALA A 409 -15.09 26.40 2.60
C ALA A 409 -15.76 25.85 3.86
N ILE A 410 -15.65 24.54 4.14
CA ILE A 410 -16.28 23.89 5.31
C ILE A 410 -15.27 23.26 6.27
N ALA A 411 -14.13 22.77 5.78
CA ALA A 411 -13.11 22.12 6.57
C ALA A 411 -11.73 22.28 5.93
N PRO A 412 -10.65 22.41 6.72
CA PRO A 412 -9.28 22.36 6.20
C PRO A 412 -9.08 21.08 5.38
N THR A 413 -8.63 21.24 4.13
CA THR A 413 -8.48 20.15 3.17
C THR A 413 -7.08 20.20 2.58
N ILE A 414 -6.34 19.10 2.71
CA ILE A 414 -4.97 18.97 2.24
C ILE A 414 -4.97 17.95 1.12
N ASP A 415 -4.47 18.34 -0.06
CA ASP A 415 -4.25 17.44 -1.17
C ASP A 415 -2.93 16.69 -0.97
N LEU A 416 -2.91 15.38 -1.21
CA LEU A 416 -1.76 14.51 -0.94
C LEU A 416 -1.43 13.64 -2.14
N GLY A 417 -0.16 13.55 -2.53
CA GLY A 417 0.34 12.62 -3.53
C GLY A 417 0.89 11.30 -2.98
N PRO A 418 1.26 10.35 -3.86
CA PRO A 418 1.72 9.01 -3.48
C PRO A 418 3.05 8.99 -2.72
N SER A 419 3.88 10.02 -2.93
CA SER A 419 5.17 10.21 -2.24
C SER A 419 5.03 11.06 -0.99
N ASP A 420 3.85 11.65 -0.78
CA ASP A 420 3.63 12.73 0.17
C ASP A 420 3.23 12.10 1.48
N TYR A 421 4.21 11.62 2.23
CA TYR A 421 4.02 11.15 3.59
C TYR A 421 4.00 12.36 4.55
N LEU A 422 4.17 12.12 5.85
CA LEU A 422 4.20 13.15 6.90
C LEU A 422 5.06 14.41 6.57
N ARG A 423 6.10 14.30 5.71
CA ARG A 423 6.97 15.42 5.29
C ARG A 423 6.23 16.58 4.60
N GLU A 424 5.22 16.32 3.78
CA GLU A 424 4.49 17.41 3.09
C GLU A 424 3.40 18.03 3.97
N ILE A 425 2.73 17.25 4.81
CA ILE A 425 1.80 17.75 5.85
C ILE A 425 2.52 18.71 6.82
N ALA A 426 3.84 18.57 6.97
CA ALA A 426 4.69 19.49 7.71
C ALA A 426 5.11 20.75 6.91
N GLY A 427 5.23 20.64 5.58
CA GLY A 427 5.79 21.66 4.69
C GLY A 427 4.80 22.64 4.06
N VAL A 428 3.52 22.29 3.94
CA VAL A 428 2.46 23.10 3.27
C VAL A 428 2.00 24.33 4.12
N ALA A 429 2.82 24.76 5.08
CA ALA A 429 2.62 25.97 5.88
C ALA A 429 3.72 27.01 5.62
N LYS A 430 4.03 27.27 4.33
CA LYS A 430 4.73 28.49 3.91
C LYS A 430 3.75 29.49 3.32
#